data_AF-A0A2K0W377-F1
#
_entry.id   AF-A0A2K0W377-F1
#
_cell.length_a   1.000
_cell.length_b   1.000
_cell.length_c   1.000
_cell.angle_alpha   90.00
_cell.angle_beta   90.00
_cell.angle_gamma   90.00
#
_symmetry.space_group_name_H-M   'P 1'
#
loop_
_entity.id
_entity.type
_entity.pdbx_description
1 polymer ?
#
loop_
_entity_poly.entity_id
_entity_poly.type
_entity_poly.pdbx_seq_one_letter_code
_entity_poly.pdbx_strand_id
1 'polypeptide(L)'
;MSSSAGGTAILDRGLLLKGLEDQSWFEKNIPLLDIPDKQIQEVYYYRWQTYKEHLVYTGKEYGYMANEFLNPVSYGAPYGGIVAAAGHHITEGRWIRDTRYGQDIAKYWLAGPGQFPKPTRDDVNKDTSDWAHEYSFWAATALWKQYLVTGDKDFVVGQLANLVKQYRGWDNHYASSLGLYWQVPVWDATEYTAASYESSDPYHGGAGFRPTINSYQYGDAIAIAKIAALGGDSDLENEYRSRAESLRIAMQKHLCDDESNFYKHQARDDNPSGSLLSTREIMGYLPWMFGMPCDKSQLAAFSQLKDPQGFLSDFGPTTAERRSKWFMYEAENCCRWDGPSWPFATSQTLTAVENVLHDYPVQKYISAKDYYEMLHRYAQTQHKNGQPYVAEAHHPDEDKWMYDGYNHSEDYNHSTFVDNVLAGLIGIRAQSVETIVINPLTPSDWDYFAVENLAYHGHSITVLWDRTGSVYNRGEGLRVHVDGQVAGSRETIGLIKVEVGPSVPTPVSSQINIVANGQRDPRLPLAFASYTSPTDDSMWAINGMIFRTGIPQNSRWTTYNSPNSKDHFAVDLRKDQDIHNVRLFFYGDSDGVRIPTSYEL
;
A
#
# COMPACT_ATOMS: atom_id res chain seq x y z
N MET A 1 26.22 15.10 7.36
CA MET A 1 26.98 14.29 6.36
C MET A 1 27.41 13.01 7.04
N SER A 2 26.59 11.96 6.93
CA SER A 2 26.92 10.61 7.40
C SER A 2 27.18 9.77 6.15
N SER A 3 28.26 8.99 6.20
CA SER A 3 28.92 8.33 5.09
C SER A 3 28.00 7.47 4.21
N SER A 4 27.87 7.84 2.94
CA SER A 4 27.31 7.04 1.84
C SER A 4 28.24 5.90 1.41
N ALA A 5 29.01 5.30 2.32
CA ALA A 5 30.16 4.46 1.99
C ALA A 5 29.82 3.08 1.36
N GLY A 6 28.55 2.77 1.13
CA GLY A 6 28.13 1.57 0.39
C GLY A 6 27.26 1.84 -0.84
N GLY A 7 26.84 3.06 -1.17
CA GLY A 7 25.94 3.25 -2.32
C GLY A 7 26.65 3.22 -3.67
N THR A 8 25.91 2.99 -4.76
CA THR A 8 26.35 3.44 -6.09
C THR A 8 25.98 4.91 -6.31
N ALA A 9 26.57 5.55 -7.33
CA ALA A 9 26.26 6.90 -7.78
C ALA A 9 26.33 6.92 -9.32
N ILE A 10 25.28 6.39 -9.94
CA ILE A 10 25.14 6.14 -11.38
C ILE A 10 24.04 7.03 -11.95
N LEU A 11 22.94 7.20 -11.23
CA LEU A 11 21.81 8.02 -11.67
C LEU A 11 21.98 9.50 -11.30
N ASP A 12 21.49 10.39 -12.16
CA ASP A 12 21.43 11.82 -11.88
C ASP A 12 20.30 12.12 -10.88
N ARG A 13 20.66 12.12 -9.60
CA ARG A 13 19.72 12.33 -8.49
C ARG A 13 19.07 13.71 -8.53
N GLY A 14 19.83 14.74 -8.93
CA GLY A 14 19.31 16.10 -9.02
C GLY A 14 18.25 16.23 -10.10
N LEU A 15 18.41 15.50 -11.21
CA LEU A 15 17.39 15.42 -12.25
C LEU A 15 16.17 14.61 -11.82
N LEU A 16 16.37 13.42 -11.24
CA LEU A 16 15.29 12.49 -10.90
C LEU A 16 14.42 12.98 -9.73
N LEU A 17 15.01 13.68 -8.76
CA LEU A 17 14.29 14.23 -7.61
C LEU A 17 13.83 15.67 -7.86
N LYS A 18 14.01 16.20 -9.07
CA LYS A 18 13.60 17.55 -9.42
C LYS A 18 12.08 17.69 -9.27
N GLY A 19 11.65 18.72 -8.55
CA GLY A 19 10.24 19.04 -8.34
C GLY A 19 9.62 18.37 -7.11
N LEU A 20 10.33 17.45 -6.44
CA LEU A 20 9.91 16.95 -5.13
C LEU A 20 10.21 18.02 -4.06
N GLU A 21 9.28 18.21 -3.13
CA GLU A 21 9.29 19.26 -2.11
C GLU A 21 10.40 19.16 -1.04
N ASP A 22 10.88 17.94 -0.76
CA ASP A 22 11.87 17.63 0.27
C ASP A 22 12.82 16.58 -0.28
N GLN A 23 13.60 17.02 -1.27
CA GLN A 23 14.55 16.18 -1.99
C GLN A 23 15.51 15.46 -1.03
N SER A 24 15.83 16.07 0.12
CA SER A 24 16.70 15.48 1.13
C SER A 24 16.10 14.23 1.79
N TRP A 25 14.79 14.25 2.07
CA TRP A 25 14.10 13.09 2.59
C TRP A 25 13.99 11.99 1.53
N PHE A 26 13.65 12.34 0.29
CA PHE A 26 13.53 11.36 -0.80
C PHE A 26 14.88 10.71 -1.11
N GLU A 27 15.94 11.50 -1.32
CA GLU A 27 17.29 10.96 -1.57
C GLU A 27 17.75 10.00 -0.47
N LYS A 28 17.38 10.28 0.78
CA LYS A 28 17.73 9.42 1.92
C LYS A 28 16.91 8.12 1.95
N ASN A 29 15.63 8.17 1.56
CA ASN A 29 14.66 7.13 1.92
C ASN A 29 14.23 6.23 0.76
N ILE A 30 14.18 6.71 -0.48
CA ILE A 30 13.58 5.97 -1.58
C ILE A 30 14.64 5.41 -2.54
N PRO A 31 14.40 4.27 -3.19
CA PRO A 31 15.18 3.85 -4.36
C PRO A 31 14.99 4.86 -5.51
N LEU A 32 16.03 5.11 -6.30
CA LEU A 32 15.92 5.92 -7.50
C LEU A 32 15.68 5.03 -8.72
N LEU A 33 14.80 5.46 -9.63
CA LEU A 33 14.37 4.69 -10.80
C LEU A 33 14.63 5.49 -12.08
N ASP A 34 15.30 4.88 -13.05
CA ASP A 34 15.36 5.36 -14.44
C ASP A 34 14.94 4.24 -15.41
N ILE A 35 13.90 4.51 -16.20
CA ILE A 35 13.30 3.57 -17.17
C ILE A 35 12.92 4.30 -18.45
N PRO A 36 12.78 3.60 -19.59
CA PRO A 36 12.35 4.21 -20.85
C PRO A 36 10.87 4.63 -20.83
N ASP A 37 10.02 3.97 -20.04
CA ASP A 37 8.61 4.35 -19.87
C ASP A 37 8.46 5.54 -18.91
N LYS A 38 8.38 6.75 -19.46
CA LYS A 38 8.33 7.97 -18.68
C LYS A 38 7.02 8.16 -17.90
N GLN A 39 5.92 7.54 -18.33
CA GLN A 39 4.66 7.61 -17.59
C GLN A 39 4.75 6.80 -16.29
N ILE A 40 5.28 5.57 -16.35
CA ILE A 40 5.52 4.78 -15.13
C ILE A 40 6.52 5.50 -14.22
N GLN A 41 7.59 6.08 -14.77
CA GLN A 41 8.60 6.79 -13.99
C GLN A 41 8.01 8.03 -13.28
N GLU A 42 7.20 8.82 -13.97
CA GLU A 42 6.59 10.02 -13.40
C GLU A 42 5.65 9.67 -12.24
N VAL A 43 4.79 8.67 -12.43
CA VAL A 43 3.90 8.16 -11.37
C VAL A 43 4.70 7.54 -10.22
N TYR A 44 5.84 6.89 -10.47
CA TYR A 44 6.70 6.33 -9.41
C TYR A 44 7.16 7.41 -8.42
N TYR A 45 7.66 8.54 -8.91
CA TYR A 45 8.09 9.65 -8.05
C TYR A 45 6.91 10.42 -7.44
N TYR A 46 5.80 10.54 -8.15
CA TYR A 46 4.56 11.09 -7.59
C TYR A 46 4.04 10.25 -6.42
N ARG A 47 4.00 8.92 -6.56
CA ARG A 47 3.51 8.01 -5.52
C ARG A 47 4.38 7.95 -4.27
N TRP A 48 5.68 8.25 -4.40
CA TRP A 48 6.51 8.50 -3.24
C TRP A 48 6.16 9.81 -2.51
N GLN A 49 5.79 10.86 -3.23
CA GLN A 49 5.32 12.10 -2.60
C GLN A 49 4.03 11.85 -1.84
N THR A 50 3.03 11.24 -2.47
CA THR A 50 1.76 10.95 -1.80
C THR A 50 1.99 10.07 -0.58
N TYR A 51 2.75 8.97 -0.69
CA TYR A 51 3.06 8.13 0.48
C TYR A 51 3.67 8.93 1.64
N LYS A 52 4.60 9.85 1.35
CA LYS A 52 5.21 10.69 2.38
C LYS A 52 4.21 11.66 3.02
N GLU A 53 3.36 12.30 2.22
CA GLU A 53 2.30 13.21 2.72
C GLU A 53 1.31 12.48 3.64
N HIS A 54 1.12 11.18 3.42
CA HIS A 54 0.29 10.34 4.25
C HIS A 54 0.95 9.89 5.57
N LEU A 55 2.24 10.20 5.80
CA LEU A 55 2.91 9.88 7.06
C LEU A 55 2.53 10.88 8.16
N VAL A 56 1.58 10.49 9.01
CA VAL A 56 1.11 11.30 10.14
C VAL A 56 1.83 10.88 11.42
N TYR A 57 2.52 11.81 12.06
CA TYR A 57 3.16 11.56 13.35
C TYR A 57 2.16 11.69 14.50
N THR A 58 1.80 10.56 15.10
CA THR A 58 0.77 10.43 16.14
C THR A 58 1.28 10.66 17.57
N GLY A 59 2.55 11.04 17.71
CA GLY A 59 3.18 11.33 19.01
C GLY A 59 4.21 10.27 19.42
N LYS A 60 4.92 10.51 20.52
CA LYS A 60 6.00 9.63 21.01
C LYS A 60 5.52 8.21 21.30
N GLU A 61 4.26 8.05 21.72
CA GLU A 61 3.72 6.76 22.17
C GLU A 61 3.48 5.80 21.00
N TYR A 62 2.98 6.32 19.88
CA TYR A 62 2.53 5.49 18.76
C TYR A 62 3.34 5.70 17.46
N GLY A 63 4.18 6.75 17.39
CA GLY A 63 5.06 6.98 16.25
C GLY A 63 4.32 7.49 15.01
N TYR A 64 4.71 7.02 13.83
CA TYR A 64 4.03 7.33 12.57
C TYR A 64 2.90 6.35 12.26
N MET A 65 1.83 6.88 11.67
CA MET A 65 0.84 6.10 10.93
C MET A 65 0.83 6.52 9.45
N ALA A 66 0.17 5.73 8.60
CA ALA A 66 -0.21 6.13 7.25
C ALA A 66 -1.75 6.31 7.22
N ASN A 67 -2.23 7.50 6.90
CA ASN A 67 -3.66 7.71 6.63
C ASN A 67 -4.00 7.29 5.19
N GLU A 68 -5.29 7.10 4.95
CA GLU A 68 -5.84 6.73 3.65
C GLU A 68 -6.33 7.97 2.88
N PHE A 69 -7.13 8.81 3.54
CA PHE A 69 -7.45 10.18 3.11
C PHE A 69 -6.54 11.17 3.84
N LEU A 70 -6.12 12.25 3.16
CA LEU A 70 -5.29 13.30 3.77
C LEU A 70 -5.96 13.87 5.04
N ASN A 71 -7.26 14.13 4.96
CA ASN A 71 -8.05 14.52 6.12
C ASN A 71 -8.63 13.33 6.88
N PRO A 72 -8.60 13.35 8.23
CA PRO A 72 -9.39 12.42 9.02
C PRO A 72 -10.88 12.51 8.69
N VAL A 73 -11.50 11.35 8.44
CA VAL A 73 -12.93 11.19 8.21
C VAL A 73 -13.63 10.60 9.43
N SER A 74 -14.96 10.68 9.49
CA SER A 74 -15.74 10.34 10.71
C SER A 74 -15.70 8.88 11.13
N TYR A 75 -15.39 7.98 10.20
CA TYR A 75 -15.25 6.53 10.43
C TYR A 75 -13.78 6.09 10.57
N GLY A 76 -12.85 7.04 10.75
CA GLY A 76 -11.46 6.74 11.03
C GLY A 76 -11.20 6.41 12.51
N ALA A 77 -10.19 5.58 12.75
CA ALA A 77 -9.58 5.35 14.05
C ALA A 77 -9.00 6.66 14.63
N PRO A 78 -8.60 6.70 15.91
CA PRO A 78 -7.94 7.87 16.48
C PRO A 78 -6.77 8.34 15.61
N TYR A 79 -6.55 9.65 15.51
CA TYR A 79 -5.62 10.30 14.56
C TYR A 79 -6.04 10.26 13.08
N GLY A 80 -7.11 9.53 12.71
CA GLY A 80 -7.66 9.49 11.36
C GLY A 80 -7.25 8.28 10.52
N GLY A 81 -6.65 7.26 11.12
CA GLY A 81 -6.25 6.04 10.39
C GLY A 81 -7.45 5.21 9.93
N ILE A 82 -7.38 4.62 8.74
CA ILE A 82 -8.37 3.65 8.22
C ILE A 82 -7.64 2.36 7.85
N VAL A 83 -8.15 1.21 8.32
CA VAL A 83 -7.42 -0.07 8.20
C VAL A 83 -7.58 -0.72 6.82
N ALA A 84 -8.54 -0.29 6.01
CA ALA A 84 -8.86 -0.89 4.70
C ALA A 84 -7.62 -1.08 3.82
N ALA A 85 -6.79 -0.04 3.67
CA ALA A 85 -5.54 -0.11 2.93
C ALA A 85 -4.27 -0.32 3.78
N ALA A 86 -4.37 -0.66 5.07
CA ALA A 86 -3.18 -0.83 5.92
C ALA A 86 -2.20 -1.87 5.36
N GLY A 87 -2.71 -2.95 4.75
CA GLY A 87 -1.89 -3.94 4.07
C GLY A 87 -1.17 -3.40 2.84
N HIS A 88 -1.78 -2.46 2.11
CA HIS A 88 -1.14 -1.73 1.02
C HIS A 88 -0.08 -0.79 1.54
N HIS A 89 -0.36 0.00 2.59
CA HIS A 89 0.58 0.97 3.15
C HIS A 89 1.88 0.31 3.60
N ILE A 90 1.77 -0.78 4.36
CA ILE A 90 2.95 -1.53 4.84
C ILE A 90 3.72 -2.14 3.66
N THR A 91 3.01 -2.63 2.63
CA THR A 91 3.64 -3.24 1.45
C THR A 91 4.34 -2.21 0.56
N GLU A 92 3.75 -1.02 0.36
CA GLU A 92 4.37 0.09 -0.39
C GLU A 92 5.57 0.67 0.38
N GLY A 93 5.38 0.91 1.68
CA GLY A 93 6.37 1.52 2.57
C GLY A 93 7.58 0.64 2.88
N ARG A 94 7.53 -0.67 2.62
CA ARG A 94 8.64 -1.59 2.92
C ARG A 94 9.95 -1.24 2.23
N TRP A 95 9.90 -0.46 1.16
CA TRP A 95 11.06 -0.02 0.40
C TRP A 95 11.72 1.25 0.96
N ILE A 96 11.11 1.88 1.96
CA ILE A 96 11.68 3.05 2.63
C ILE A 96 12.84 2.62 3.53
N ARG A 97 13.97 3.32 3.38
CA ARG A 97 15.20 3.04 4.14
C ARG A 97 15.04 3.22 5.65
N ASP A 98 14.37 4.28 6.10
CA ASP A 98 14.11 4.50 7.53
C ASP A 98 12.99 3.57 8.02
N THR A 99 13.39 2.44 8.60
CA THR A 99 12.47 1.34 8.97
C THR A 99 11.44 1.72 10.02
N ARG A 100 11.61 2.84 10.75
CA ARG A 100 10.61 3.32 11.72
C ARG A 100 9.24 3.50 11.09
N TYR A 101 9.15 4.01 9.87
CA TYR A 101 7.87 4.30 9.26
C TYR A 101 7.01 3.03 9.16
N GLY A 102 7.53 1.96 8.58
CA GLY A 102 6.82 0.67 8.50
C GLY A 102 6.61 0.02 9.88
N GLN A 103 7.58 0.11 10.78
CA GLN A 103 7.46 -0.44 12.14
C GLN A 103 6.39 0.28 12.97
N ASP A 104 6.29 1.60 12.88
CA ASP A 104 5.33 2.39 13.64
C ASP A 104 3.91 2.23 13.07
N ILE A 105 3.75 2.16 11.73
CA ILE A 105 2.46 1.84 11.11
C ILE A 105 1.95 0.48 11.59
N ALA A 106 2.83 -0.53 11.63
CA ALA A 106 2.48 -1.84 12.16
C ALA A 106 2.08 -1.80 13.64
N LYS A 107 2.84 -1.09 14.49
CA LYS A 107 2.52 -0.92 15.91
C LYS A 107 1.22 -0.17 16.12
N TYR A 108 0.96 0.89 15.36
CA TYR A 108 -0.27 1.68 15.42
C TYR A 108 -1.50 0.77 15.28
N TRP A 109 -1.51 -0.11 14.27
CA TRP A 109 -2.62 -1.02 14.03
C TRP A 109 -2.68 -2.19 15.00
N LEU A 110 -1.54 -2.81 15.31
CA LEU A 110 -1.48 -4.11 15.99
C LEU A 110 -1.30 -4.02 17.52
N ALA A 111 -0.83 -2.88 18.02
CA ALA A 111 -0.53 -2.68 19.44
C ALA A 111 -0.86 -1.26 19.96
N GLY A 112 -1.47 -0.42 19.13
CA GLY A 112 -1.73 0.99 19.40
C GLY A 112 -3.19 1.37 19.16
N PRO A 113 -3.48 2.57 18.63
CA PRO A 113 -4.83 3.07 18.42
C PRO A 113 -5.74 2.17 17.59
N GLY A 114 -5.19 1.36 16.68
CA GLY A 114 -5.95 0.35 15.95
C GLY A 114 -6.63 -0.69 16.86
N GLN A 115 -6.03 -0.99 18.00
CA GLN A 115 -6.57 -1.95 18.97
C GLN A 115 -7.53 -1.30 19.99
N PHE A 116 -7.79 0.00 19.89
CA PHE A 116 -8.71 0.67 20.81
C PHE A 116 -10.16 0.26 20.53
N PRO A 117 -11.02 0.26 21.55
CA PRO A 117 -12.45 -0.02 21.36
C PRO A 117 -13.08 0.94 20.35
N LYS A 118 -13.96 0.41 19.51
CA LYS A 118 -14.82 1.18 18.60
C LYS A 118 -16.30 0.84 18.81
N PRO A 119 -17.22 1.73 18.40
CA PRO A 119 -18.65 1.44 18.39
C PRO A 119 -19.01 0.28 17.45
N THR A 120 -20.00 -0.54 17.81
CA THR A 120 -20.59 -1.60 16.97
C THR A 120 -22.00 -1.17 16.53
N ARG A 121 -22.09 -0.43 15.43
CA ARG A 121 -23.31 0.19 14.87
C ARG A 121 -23.22 0.14 13.33
N ASP A 122 -24.26 0.46 12.55
CA ASP A 122 -24.22 0.24 11.10
C ASP A 122 -23.32 1.21 10.30
N ASP A 123 -23.05 2.43 10.78
CA ASP A 123 -22.16 3.40 10.11
C ASP A 123 -20.65 3.12 10.27
N VAL A 124 -20.32 2.10 11.06
CA VAL A 124 -18.99 1.48 11.19
C VAL A 124 -19.19 -0.04 11.24
N ASN A 125 -18.16 -0.87 11.33
CA ASN A 125 -18.40 -2.31 11.29
C ASN A 125 -19.08 -2.81 12.58
N LYS A 126 -20.36 -3.19 12.51
CA LYS A 126 -21.11 -3.69 13.67
C LYS A 126 -20.65 -5.05 14.19
N ASP A 127 -19.94 -5.82 13.38
CA ASP A 127 -19.52 -7.18 13.71
C ASP A 127 -18.21 -7.22 14.50
N THR A 128 -17.52 -6.09 14.65
CA THR A 128 -16.18 -6.00 15.25
C THR A 128 -16.05 -4.85 16.25
N SER A 129 -15.22 -5.01 17.27
CA SER A 129 -15.17 -4.10 18.43
C SER A 129 -13.91 -3.24 18.54
N ASP A 130 -12.98 -3.32 17.59
CA ASP A 130 -11.77 -2.49 17.53
C ASP A 130 -11.45 -2.05 16.10
N TRP A 131 -10.68 -0.96 15.97
CA TRP A 131 -10.42 -0.29 14.69
C TRP A 131 -9.58 -1.10 13.70
N ALA A 132 -8.76 -2.04 14.16
CA ALA A 132 -7.96 -2.91 13.31
C ALA A 132 -8.79 -4.02 12.64
N HIS A 133 -10.04 -4.21 13.09
CA HIS A 133 -11.02 -5.12 12.49
C HIS A 133 -12.20 -4.36 11.88
N GLU A 134 -12.09 -3.06 11.64
CA GLU A 134 -13.12 -2.31 10.90
C GLU A 134 -13.28 -2.87 9.48
N TYR A 135 -12.15 -3.08 8.79
CA TYR A 135 -12.09 -3.69 7.47
C TYR A 135 -11.14 -4.89 7.45
N SER A 136 -11.34 -5.81 6.50
CA SER A 136 -10.45 -6.96 6.30
C SER A 136 -9.00 -6.53 5.98
N PHE A 137 -8.02 -7.14 6.64
CA PHE A 137 -6.62 -6.70 6.63
C PHE A 137 -5.63 -7.89 6.65
N TRP A 138 -4.75 -8.01 5.63
CA TRP A 138 -3.69 -9.05 5.54
C TRP A 138 -2.40 -8.67 6.30
N ALA A 139 -2.54 -8.41 7.60
CA ALA A 139 -1.49 -7.86 8.46
C ALA A 139 -0.21 -8.69 8.46
N ALA A 140 -0.31 -10.00 8.69
CA ALA A 140 0.87 -10.85 8.83
C ALA A 140 1.61 -11.00 7.51
N THR A 141 0.89 -11.09 6.39
CA THR A 141 1.50 -11.13 5.06
C THR A 141 2.24 -9.84 4.75
N ALA A 142 1.67 -8.67 5.08
CA ALA A 142 2.33 -7.38 4.85
C ALA A 142 3.61 -7.25 5.71
N LEU A 143 3.56 -7.64 6.98
CA LEU A 143 4.74 -7.63 7.86
C LEU A 143 5.80 -8.64 7.44
N TRP A 144 5.41 -9.82 6.94
CA TRP A 144 6.34 -10.78 6.37
C TRP A 144 7.04 -10.18 5.14
N LYS A 145 6.29 -9.56 4.21
CA LYS A 145 6.85 -8.86 3.05
C LYS A 145 7.80 -7.72 3.43
N GLN A 146 7.52 -7.00 4.52
CA GLN A 146 8.42 -5.99 5.07
C GLN A 146 9.70 -6.63 5.60
N TYR A 147 9.61 -7.69 6.40
CA TYR A 147 10.76 -8.43 6.91
C TYR A 147 11.67 -8.94 5.80
N LEU A 148 11.10 -9.48 4.71
CA LEU A 148 11.91 -9.94 3.56
C LEU A 148 12.80 -8.84 2.97
N VAL A 149 12.40 -7.57 3.09
CA VAL A 149 13.17 -6.41 2.60
C VAL A 149 14.08 -5.84 3.69
N THR A 150 13.61 -5.70 4.92
CA THR A 150 14.40 -5.05 5.98
C THR A 150 15.42 -5.98 6.64
N GLY A 151 15.17 -7.29 6.63
CA GLY A 151 15.95 -8.28 7.39
C GLY A 151 15.75 -8.19 8.91
N ASP A 152 14.83 -7.36 9.39
CA ASP A 152 14.64 -7.10 10.82
C ASP A 152 13.84 -8.24 11.50
N LYS A 153 14.58 -9.30 11.82
CA LYS A 153 14.06 -10.50 12.48
C LYS A 153 13.45 -10.18 13.85
N ASP A 154 14.13 -9.37 14.65
CA ASP A 154 13.73 -9.08 16.02
C ASP A 154 12.38 -8.35 16.05
N PHE A 155 12.18 -7.40 15.13
CA PHE A 155 10.90 -6.72 15.00
C PHE A 155 9.77 -7.66 14.60
N VAL A 156 9.92 -8.44 13.52
CA VAL A 156 8.81 -9.27 13.01
C VAL A 156 8.45 -10.39 13.96
N VAL A 157 9.43 -11.04 14.60
CA VAL A 157 9.19 -12.06 15.63
C VAL A 157 8.55 -11.42 16.87
N GLY A 158 8.98 -10.22 17.25
CA GLY A 158 8.37 -9.45 18.34
C GLY A 158 6.89 -9.09 18.12
N GLN A 159 6.42 -9.07 16.87
CA GLN A 159 5.00 -8.84 16.54
C GLN A 159 4.16 -10.12 16.49
N LEU A 160 4.75 -11.31 16.64
CA LEU A 160 4.06 -12.59 16.43
C LEU A 160 2.78 -12.73 17.28
N ALA A 161 2.81 -12.34 18.55
CA ALA A 161 1.64 -12.37 19.42
C ALA A 161 0.53 -11.42 18.95
N ASN A 162 0.89 -10.23 18.47
CA ASN A 162 -0.09 -9.26 17.95
C ASN A 162 -0.68 -9.74 16.61
N LEU A 163 0.12 -10.39 15.76
CA LEU A 163 -0.35 -10.99 14.51
C LEU A 163 -1.31 -12.16 14.75
N VAL A 164 -1.02 -13.01 15.73
CA VAL A 164 -1.95 -14.06 16.17
C VAL A 164 -3.24 -13.45 16.70
N LYS A 165 -3.16 -12.39 17.51
CA LYS A 165 -4.35 -11.68 18.00
C LYS A 165 -5.20 -11.12 16.85
N GLN A 166 -4.56 -10.46 15.87
CA GLN A 166 -5.22 -9.92 14.68
C GLN A 166 -5.90 -11.03 13.85
N TYR A 167 -5.20 -12.13 13.56
CA TYR A 167 -5.78 -13.25 12.82
C TYR A 167 -7.04 -13.79 13.49
N ARG A 168 -6.98 -13.92 14.82
CA ARG A 168 -8.05 -14.50 15.66
C ARG A 168 -9.19 -13.56 15.96
N GLY A 169 -9.00 -12.25 15.77
CA GLY A 169 -10.11 -11.30 15.89
C GLY A 169 -11.22 -11.56 14.87
N TRP A 170 -10.94 -12.30 13.80
CA TRP A 170 -11.93 -12.77 12.83
C TRP A 170 -12.57 -14.14 13.15
N ASP A 171 -12.31 -14.75 14.30
CA ASP A 171 -12.87 -16.08 14.62
C ASP A 171 -14.41 -16.07 14.67
N ASN A 172 -15.04 -14.92 14.99
CA ASN A 172 -16.50 -14.74 14.90
C ASN A 172 -17.05 -14.72 13.46
N HIS A 173 -16.19 -14.51 12.46
CA HIS A 173 -16.50 -14.61 11.03
C HIS A 173 -16.24 -16.02 10.45
N TYR A 174 -15.70 -16.96 11.24
CA TYR A 174 -15.39 -18.30 10.75
C TYR A 174 -16.61 -19.25 10.80
N ALA A 175 -17.04 -19.74 9.64
CA ALA A 175 -18.09 -20.75 9.53
C ALA A 175 -17.49 -22.16 9.47
N SER A 176 -17.49 -22.86 10.61
CA SER A 176 -16.94 -24.21 10.73
C SER A 176 -17.61 -25.25 9.84
N SER A 177 -18.86 -25.03 9.40
CA SER A 177 -19.58 -25.92 8.49
C SER A 177 -18.98 -25.98 7.08
N LEU A 178 -18.33 -24.90 6.63
CA LEU A 178 -17.67 -24.81 5.33
C LEU A 178 -16.15 -24.72 5.44
N GLY A 179 -15.62 -24.33 6.60
CA GLY A 179 -14.21 -24.03 6.79
C GLY A 179 -13.77 -22.70 6.15
N LEU A 180 -14.70 -21.74 6.04
CA LEU A 180 -14.50 -20.45 5.39
C LEU A 180 -14.84 -19.31 6.34
N TYR A 181 -14.22 -18.15 6.11
CA TYR A 181 -14.59 -16.87 6.70
C TYR A 181 -15.63 -16.16 5.81
N TRP A 182 -16.60 -15.48 6.43
CA TRP A 182 -17.55 -14.63 5.72
C TRP A 182 -17.27 -13.15 5.97
N GLN A 183 -17.69 -12.28 5.04
CA GLN A 183 -17.64 -10.84 5.20
C GLN A 183 -18.74 -10.15 4.39
N VAL A 184 -19.10 -8.93 4.77
CA VAL A 184 -19.97 -8.04 4.00
C VAL A 184 -19.11 -7.16 3.08
N PRO A 185 -19.47 -6.96 1.79
CA PRO A 185 -18.65 -6.23 0.84
C PRO A 185 -18.19 -4.83 1.28
N VAL A 186 -19.02 -4.05 1.98
CA VAL A 186 -18.62 -2.74 2.55
C VAL A 186 -17.47 -2.88 3.56
N TRP A 187 -17.48 -3.92 4.41
CA TRP A 187 -16.42 -4.21 5.38
C TRP A 187 -15.19 -4.92 4.78
N ASP A 188 -15.22 -5.19 3.48
CA ASP A 188 -14.04 -5.49 2.66
C ASP A 188 -13.51 -4.25 1.91
N ALA A 189 -14.06 -3.06 2.19
CA ALA A 189 -13.84 -1.82 1.46
C ALA A 189 -14.21 -1.94 -0.04
N THR A 190 -15.30 -2.67 -0.32
CA THR A 190 -15.80 -2.96 -1.66
C THR A 190 -17.33 -2.88 -1.67
N GLU A 191 -17.91 -1.76 -1.25
CA GLU A 191 -19.37 -1.59 -1.21
C GLU A 191 -20.02 -1.65 -2.61
N TYR A 192 -21.30 -2.02 -2.68
CA TYR A 192 -22.05 -2.07 -3.94
C TYR A 192 -21.40 -2.96 -5.02
N THR A 193 -20.95 -4.15 -4.68
CA THR A 193 -20.53 -5.12 -5.71
C THR A 193 -21.72 -5.87 -6.30
N ALA A 194 -21.49 -6.68 -7.32
CA ALA A 194 -22.49 -7.61 -7.84
C ALA A 194 -23.10 -8.51 -6.74
N ALA A 195 -22.31 -8.95 -5.76
CA ALA A 195 -22.80 -9.69 -4.60
C ALA A 195 -23.76 -8.86 -3.73
N SER A 196 -23.48 -7.57 -3.53
CA SER A 196 -24.38 -6.68 -2.77
C SER A 196 -25.72 -6.48 -3.49
N TYR A 197 -25.69 -6.26 -4.82
CA TYR A 197 -26.88 -6.06 -5.63
C TYR A 197 -27.77 -7.31 -5.79
N GLU A 198 -27.22 -8.51 -5.56
CA GLU A 198 -28.02 -9.74 -5.50
C GLU A 198 -28.65 -9.97 -4.11
N SER A 199 -28.44 -9.07 -3.16
CA SER A 199 -29.10 -9.06 -1.86
C SER A 199 -30.21 -8.01 -1.77
N SER A 200 -30.93 -7.97 -0.65
CA SER A 200 -31.99 -6.99 -0.40
C SER A 200 -31.49 -5.61 0.05
N ASP A 201 -30.23 -5.50 0.45
CA ASP A 201 -29.57 -4.24 0.85
C ASP A 201 -28.29 -4.07 0.01
N PRO A 202 -28.27 -3.16 -0.97
CA PRO A 202 -27.13 -3.03 -1.87
C PRO A 202 -25.87 -2.43 -1.19
N TYR A 203 -25.96 -1.90 0.04
CA TYR A 203 -24.81 -1.33 0.75
C TYR A 203 -24.32 -2.25 1.88
N HIS A 204 -25.19 -2.60 2.84
CA HIS A 204 -24.82 -3.47 3.97
C HIS A 204 -25.16 -4.96 3.75
N GLY A 205 -25.71 -5.32 2.60
CA GLY A 205 -26.03 -6.70 2.24
C GLY A 205 -24.93 -7.38 1.44
N GLY A 206 -25.21 -8.59 0.96
CA GLY A 206 -24.23 -9.43 0.25
C GLY A 206 -23.25 -10.14 1.19
N ALA A 207 -23.63 -10.38 2.45
CA ALA A 207 -22.83 -11.17 3.38
C ALA A 207 -22.53 -12.55 2.78
N GLY A 208 -21.26 -12.91 2.67
CA GLY A 208 -20.88 -14.16 2.04
C GLY A 208 -19.44 -14.59 2.23
N PHE A 209 -19.17 -15.81 1.80
CA PHE A 209 -17.85 -16.39 1.76
C PHE A 209 -17.15 -15.84 0.51
N ARG A 210 -16.24 -14.89 0.74
CA ARG A 210 -15.64 -14.07 -0.31
C ARG A 210 -14.18 -14.50 -0.59
N PRO A 211 -13.72 -14.46 -1.86
CA PRO A 211 -12.30 -14.65 -2.17
C PRO A 211 -11.36 -13.68 -1.43
N THR A 212 -11.83 -12.50 -1.02
CA THR A 212 -11.11 -11.48 -0.24
C THR A 212 -10.61 -11.99 1.11
N ILE A 213 -11.43 -11.93 2.17
CA ILE A 213 -11.06 -12.25 3.54
C ILE A 213 -10.47 -13.65 3.68
N ASN A 214 -10.92 -14.62 2.89
CA ASN A 214 -10.37 -15.97 2.91
C ASN A 214 -8.94 -16.02 2.33
N SER A 215 -8.64 -15.26 1.26
CA SER A 215 -7.27 -15.17 0.77
C SER A 215 -6.37 -14.42 1.76
N TYR A 216 -6.88 -13.38 2.41
CA TYR A 216 -6.13 -12.62 3.42
C TYR A 216 -5.79 -13.52 4.63
N GLN A 217 -6.78 -14.25 5.17
CA GLN A 217 -6.54 -15.21 6.25
C GLN A 217 -5.62 -16.36 5.81
N TYR A 218 -5.74 -16.87 4.58
CA TYR A 218 -4.79 -17.86 4.08
C TYR A 218 -3.35 -17.33 4.07
N GLY A 219 -3.14 -16.15 3.48
CA GLY A 219 -1.84 -15.49 3.44
C GLY A 219 -1.27 -15.25 4.83
N ASP A 220 -2.09 -14.73 5.74
CA ASP A 220 -1.68 -14.41 7.10
C ASP A 220 -1.36 -15.66 7.91
N ALA A 221 -2.09 -16.76 7.72
CA ALA A 221 -1.74 -18.02 8.35
C ALA A 221 -0.38 -18.55 7.86
N ILE A 222 -0.09 -18.47 6.56
CA ILE A 222 1.22 -18.83 6.02
C ILE A 222 2.33 -17.92 6.57
N ALA A 223 2.07 -16.62 6.67
CA ALA A 223 3.03 -15.65 7.19
C ALA A 223 3.30 -15.87 8.69
N ILE A 224 2.27 -16.06 9.51
CA ILE A 224 2.39 -16.39 10.94
C ILE A 224 3.20 -17.67 11.10
N ALA A 225 2.94 -18.71 10.32
CA ALA A 225 3.71 -19.94 10.38
C ALA A 225 5.21 -19.72 10.06
N LYS A 226 5.52 -18.90 9.04
CA LYS A 226 6.91 -18.55 8.70
C LYS A 226 7.59 -17.72 9.79
N ILE A 227 6.89 -16.79 10.42
CA ILE A 227 7.41 -15.96 11.51
C ILE A 227 7.62 -16.79 12.78
N ALA A 228 6.69 -17.71 13.09
CA ALA A 228 6.81 -18.66 14.20
C ALA A 228 8.04 -19.56 14.02
N ALA A 229 8.24 -20.11 12.82
CA ALA A 229 9.44 -20.88 12.48
C ALA A 229 10.73 -20.06 12.67
N LEU A 230 10.71 -18.78 12.27
CA LEU A 230 11.83 -17.86 12.43
C LEU A 230 12.16 -17.59 13.91
N GLY A 231 11.14 -17.58 14.77
CA GLY A 231 11.26 -17.46 16.23
C GLY A 231 11.53 -18.79 16.97
N GLY A 232 11.48 -19.93 16.28
CA GLY A 232 11.66 -21.26 16.87
C GLY A 232 10.41 -21.85 17.54
N ASP A 233 9.22 -21.32 17.25
CA ASP A 233 7.93 -21.83 17.77
C ASP A 233 7.31 -22.83 16.78
N SER A 234 7.73 -24.09 16.88
CA SER A 234 7.27 -25.16 15.99
C SER A 234 5.80 -25.53 16.18
N ASP A 235 5.25 -25.34 17.39
CA ASP A 235 3.84 -25.68 17.65
C ASP A 235 2.92 -24.68 16.94
N LEU A 236 3.21 -23.38 17.08
CA LEU A 236 2.47 -22.33 16.40
C LEU A 236 2.66 -22.40 14.87
N GLU A 237 3.87 -22.71 14.41
CA GLU A 237 4.13 -22.97 12.99
C GLU A 237 3.18 -24.06 12.46
N ASN A 238 3.16 -25.22 13.11
CA ASN A 238 2.34 -26.35 12.67
C ASN A 238 0.84 -26.03 12.72
N GLU A 239 0.38 -25.32 13.75
CA GLU A 239 -1.01 -24.90 13.84
C GLU A 239 -1.41 -24.05 12.63
N TYR A 240 -0.64 -22.98 12.34
CA TYR A 240 -1.01 -22.05 11.28
C TYR A 240 -0.78 -22.60 9.87
N ARG A 241 0.17 -23.53 9.68
CA ARG A 241 0.24 -24.33 8.43
C ARG A 241 -1.02 -25.16 8.22
N SER A 242 -1.52 -25.81 9.27
CA SER A 242 -2.75 -26.62 9.21
C SER A 242 -3.99 -25.77 8.91
N ARG A 243 -4.08 -24.57 9.51
CA ARG A 243 -5.13 -23.59 9.21
C ARG A 243 -5.11 -23.15 7.75
N ALA A 244 -3.95 -22.76 7.25
CA ALA A 244 -3.79 -22.35 5.86
C ALA A 244 -4.18 -23.47 4.89
N GLU A 245 -3.73 -24.70 5.13
CA GLU A 245 -4.07 -25.84 4.26
C GLU A 245 -5.57 -26.17 4.30
N SER A 246 -6.19 -26.13 5.48
CA SER A 246 -7.63 -26.35 5.63
C SER A 246 -8.44 -25.29 4.87
N LEU A 247 -8.03 -24.03 4.96
CA LEU A 247 -8.68 -22.92 4.27
C LEU A 247 -8.48 -23.00 2.75
N ARG A 248 -7.27 -23.37 2.29
CA ARG A 248 -6.98 -23.62 0.87
C ARG A 248 -7.91 -24.68 0.28
N ILE A 249 -8.08 -25.80 0.98
CA ILE A 249 -8.98 -26.89 0.58
C ILE A 249 -10.43 -26.40 0.53
N ALA A 250 -10.87 -25.65 1.55
CA ALA A 250 -12.23 -25.12 1.62
C ALA A 250 -12.50 -24.14 0.48
N MET A 251 -11.61 -23.18 0.22
CA MET A 251 -11.75 -22.23 -0.88
C MET A 251 -11.78 -22.92 -2.24
N GLN A 252 -10.90 -23.92 -2.45
CA GLN A 252 -10.90 -24.70 -3.68
C GLN A 252 -12.22 -25.42 -3.90
N LYS A 253 -12.78 -26.02 -2.85
CA LYS A 253 -14.01 -26.81 -2.92
C LYS A 253 -15.26 -25.95 -3.11
N HIS A 254 -15.30 -24.80 -2.44
CA HIS A 254 -16.53 -24.04 -2.28
C HIS A 254 -16.57 -22.77 -3.12
N LEU A 255 -15.43 -22.14 -3.39
CA LEU A 255 -15.38 -20.83 -4.06
C LEU A 255 -14.82 -20.89 -5.48
N CYS A 256 -14.14 -21.97 -5.88
CA CYS A 256 -13.69 -22.13 -7.26
C CYS A 256 -14.81 -22.70 -8.13
N ASP A 257 -15.24 -21.94 -9.13
CA ASP A 257 -16.14 -22.42 -10.18
C ASP A 257 -15.34 -23.15 -11.24
N ASP A 258 -15.50 -24.47 -11.33
CA ASP A 258 -14.78 -25.35 -12.27
C ASP A 258 -15.10 -25.03 -13.75
N GLU A 259 -16.31 -24.56 -14.06
CA GLU A 259 -16.68 -24.22 -15.43
C GLU A 259 -15.93 -22.97 -15.92
N SER A 260 -15.84 -21.96 -15.04
CA SER A 260 -15.16 -20.70 -15.36
C SER A 260 -13.69 -20.67 -14.96
N ASN A 261 -13.21 -21.67 -14.23
CA ASN A 261 -11.89 -21.72 -13.60
C ASN A 261 -11.60 -20.48 -12.73
N PHE A 262 -12.61 -19.96 -12.03
CA PHE A 262 -12.53 -18.65 -11.36
C PHE A 262 -13.07 -18.70 -9.93
N TYR A 263 -12.42 -17.99 -9.00
CA TYR A 263 -12.91 -17.89 -7.62
C TYR A 263 -14.01 -16.83 -7.51
N LYS A 264 -15.15 -17.20 -6.94
CA LYS A 264 -16.34 -16.35 -6.88
C LYS A 264 -16.92 -16.30 -5.48
N HIS A 265 -17.74 -15.27 -5.25
CA HIS A 265 -18.51 -15.10 -4.03
C HIS A 265 -19.55 -16.22 -3.87
N GLN A 266 -19.67 -16.76 -2.65
CA GLN A 266 -20.81 -17.61 -2.27
C GLN A 266 -21.61 -16.89 -1.17
N ALA A 267 -22.88 -16.57 -1.43
CA ALA A 267 -23.75 -15.94 -0.44
C ALA A 267 -23.86 -16.82 0.82
N ARG A 268 -23.75 -16.21 2.01
CA ARG A 268 -23.88 -16.91 3.30
C ARG A 268 -25.34 -17.21 3.61
N ASP A 269 -26.19 -16.23 3.35
CA ASP A 269 -27.60 -16.24 3.72
C ASP A 269 -28.45 -16.72 2.53
N ASP A 270 -29.56 -17.42 2.82
CA ASP A 270 -30.56 -17.91 1.85
C ASP A 270 -30.02 -18.71 0.64
N ASN A 271 -28.85 -19.34 0.76
CA ASN A 271 -28.21 -20.12 -0.31
C ASN A 271 -27.98 -21.61 0.06
N PRO A 272 -29.04 -22.42 0.24
CA PRO A 272 -28.90 -23.82 0.62
C PRO A 272 -28.20 -24.68 -0.45
N SER A 273 -28.19 -24.22 -1.69
CA SER A 273 -27.51 -24.88 -2.82
C SER A 273 -25.99 -24.69 -2.82
N GLY A 274 -25.48 -23.68 -2.10
CA GLY A 274 -24.09 -23.26 -2.21
C GLY A 274 -23.73 -22.70 -3.58
N SER A 275 -24.70 -22.13 -4.31
CA SER A 275 -24.45 -21.57 -5.64
C SER A 275 -23.50 -20.38 -5.54
N LEU A 276 -22.59 -20.28 -6.52
CA LEU A 276 -21.68 -19.16 -6.67
C LEU A 276 -22.34 -18.01 -7.41
N LEU A 277 -21.86 -16.79 -7.13
CA LEU A 277 -22.23 -15.59 -7.86
C LEU A 277 -22.02 -15.80 -9.36
N SER A 278 -22.96 -15.33 -10.17
CA SER A 278 -22.86 -15.45 -11.63
C SER A 278 -21.69 -14.62 -12.20
N THR A 279 -21.47 -13.44 -11.61
CA THR A 279 -20.46 -12.46 -12.00
C THR A 279 -19.07 -12.83 -11.48
N ARG A 280 -18.07 -12.77 -12.35
CA ARG A 280 -16.66 -12.68 -11.97
C ARG A 280 -16.37 -11.26 -11.48
N GLU A 281 -15.92 -11.17 -10.24
CA GLU A 281 -15.41 -9.93 -9.65
C GLU A 281 -13.88 -10.01 -9.61
N ILE A 282 -13.20 -8.87 -9.77
CA ILE A 282 -11.73 -8.80 -9.89
C ILE A 282 -11.01 -9.42 -8.68
N MET A 283 -11.64 -9.35 -7.50
CA MET A 283 -11.17 -9.94 -6.26
C MET A 283 -11.03 -11.48 -6.31
N GLY A 284 -11.61 -12.13 -7.32
CA GLY A 284 -11.37 -13.55 -7.61
C GLY A 284 -9.91 -13.87 -7.95
N TYR A 285 -9.07 -12.87 -8.25
CA TYR A 285 -7.63 -13.06 -8.43
C TYR A 285 -6.82 -13.06 -7.12
N LEU A 286 -7.41 -12.65 -6.00
CA LEU A 286 -6.70 -12.55 -4.72
C LEU A 286 -6.05 -13.85 -4.24
N PRO A 287 -6.60 -15.06 -4.46
CA PRO A 287 -5.91 -16.29 -4.10
C PRO A 287 -4.47 -16.38 -4.63
N TRP A 288 -4.22 -15.92 -5.86
CA TRP A 288 -2.87 -15.92 -6.46
C TRP A 288 -1.95 -14.85 -5.88
N MET A 289 -2.47 -13.75 -5.34
CA MET A 289 -1.67 -12.76 -4.59
C MET A 289 -0.96 -13.38 -3.37
N PHE A 290 -1.49 -14.48 -2.83
CA PHE A 290 -0.92 -15.20 -1.68
C PHE A 290 -0.34 -16.57 -2.05
N GLY A 291 -0.28 -16.92 -3.33
CA GLY A 291 0.23 -18.22 -3.78
C GLY A 291 -0.64 -19.41 -3.32
N MET A 292 -1.95 -19.21 -3.24
CA MET A 292 -2.88 -20.23 -2.72
C MET A 292 -3.20 -21.35 -3.73
N PRO A 293 -3.62 -21.07 -4.99
CA PRO A 293 -4.04 -22.12 -5.90
C PRO A 293 -2.87 -23.05 -6.27
N CYS A 294 -3.15 -24.34 -6.41
CA CYS A 294 -2.14 -25.33 -6.80
C CYS A 294 -2.42 -25.98 -8.16
N ASP A 295 -3.66 -25.89 -8.67
CA ASP A 295 -4.02 -26.46 -9.96
C ASP A 295 -3.69 -25.47 -11.09
N LYS A 296 -2.89 -25.94 -12.04
CA LYS A 296 -2.46 -25.15 -13.20
C LYS A 296 -3.60 -24.88 -14.18
N SER A 297 -4.66 -25.71 -14.18
CA SER A 297 -5.85 -25.49 -15.01
C SER A 297 -6.49 -24.12 -14.71
N GLN A 298 -6.46 -23.70 -13.46
CA GLN A 298 -7.05 -22.47 -12.96
C GLN A 298 -6.35 -21.21 -13.46
N LEU A 299 -5.10 -21.32 -13.96
CA LEU A 299 -4.39 -20.21 -14.58
C LEU A 299 -5.12 -19.69 -15.83
N ALA A 300 -6.05 -20.46 -16.41
CA ALA A 300 -6.94 -20.00 -17.47
C ALA A 300 -7.74 -18.75 -17.09
N ALA A 301 -8.02 -18.53 -15.80
CA ALA A 301 -8.66 -17.33 -15.26
C ALA A 301 -8.02 -16.03 -15.74
N PHE A 302 -6.69 -16.00 -15.87
CA PHE A 302 -5.94 -14.81 -16.24
C PHE A 302 -6.20 -14.36 -17.69
N SER A 303 -6.76 -15.23 -18.53
CA SER A 303 -7.23 -14.82 -19.87
C SER A 303 -8.31 -13.75 -19.79
N GLN A 304 -9.09 -13.70 -18.69
CA GLN A 304 -10.15 -12.72 -18.51
C GLN A 304 -9.62 -11.30 -18.28
N LEU A 305 -8.36 -11.12 -17.84
CA LEU A 305 -7.72 -9.80 -17.75
C LEU A 305 -7.44 -9.18 -19.12
N LYS A 306 -7.50 -9.99 -20.18
CA LYS A 306 -7.24 -9.59 -21.58
C LYS A 306 -8.48 -9.67 -22.46
N ASP A 307 -9.60 -10.11 -21.89
CA ASP A 307 -10.85 -10.24 -22.61
C ASP A 307 -11.63 -8.90 -22.51
N PRO A 308 -11.97 -8.24 -23.63
CA PRO A 308 -12.78 -7.01 -23.63
C PRO A 308 -14.19 -7.17 -23.03
N GLN A 309 -14.65 -8.41 -22.82
CA GLN A 309 -15.89 -8.71 -22.10
C GLN A 309 -15.61 -9.26 -20.69
N GLY A 310 -14.34 -9.54 -20.38
CA GLY A 310 -13.85 -9.86 -19.04
C GLY A 310 -13.52 -8.57 -18.30
N PHE A 311 -12.25 -8.37 -17.95
CA PHE A 311 -11.80 -7.21 -17.16
C PHE A 311 -11.04 -6.16 -17.98
N LEU A 312 -10.78 -6.40 -19.26
CA LEU A 312 -10.01 -5.47 -20.10
C LEU A 312 -10.84 -4.23 -20.45
N SER A 313 -10.31 -3.06 -20.12
CA SER A 313 -10.78 -1.76 -20.58
C SER A 313 -9.60 -0.80 -20.78
N ASP A 314 -9.87 0.37 -21.37
CA ASP A 314 -8.85 1.35 -21.73
C ASP A 314 -8.16 1.93 -20.49
N PHE A 315 -8.92 2.14 -19.41
CA PHE A 315 -8.45 2.63 -18.11
C PHE A 315 -8.76 1.63 -16.99
N GLY A 316 -8.45 0.35 -17.25
CA GLY A 316 -8.75 -0.79 -16.38
C GLY A 316 -7.52 -1.56 -15.91
N PRO A 317 -7.73 -2.61 -15.10
CA PRO A 317 -8.88 -3.53 -15.15
C PRO A 317 -10.15 -3.05 -14.44
N THR A 318 -11.31 -3.54 -14.87
CA THR A 318 -12.62 -3.32 -14.23
C THR A 318 -12.79 -4.14 -12.96
N THR A 319 -13.62 -3.68 -12.00
CA THR A 319 -13.88 -4.42 -10.75
C THR A 319 -14.88 -5.57 -10.89
N ALA A 320 -15.79 -5.50 -11.88
CA ALA A 320 -16.64 -6.59 -12.32
C ALA A 320 -16.43 -6.88 -13.81
N GLU A 321 -16.65 -8.12 -14.24
CA GLU A 321 -16.56 -8.46 -15.66
C GLU A 321 -17.58 -7.68 -16.49
N ARG A 322 -17.16 -7.17 -17.66
CA ARG A 322 -17.96 -6.27 -18.51
C ARG A 322 -19.21 -6.92 -19.08
N ARG A 323 -19.25 -8.25 -19.17
CA ARG A 323 -20.44 -9.03 -19.56
C ARG A 323 -21.49 -9.21 -18.45
N SER A 324 -21.19 -8.76 -17.22
CA SER A 324 -22.14 -8.84 -16.11
C SER A 324 -23.32 -7.90 -16.34
N LYS A 325 -24.52 -8.31 -15.90
CA LYS A 325 -25.69 -7.43 -15.83
C LYS A 325 -25.51 -6.26 -14.85
N TRP A 326 -24.57 -6.39 -13.90
CA TRP A 326 -24.25 -5.38 -12.89
C TRP A 326 -23.09 -4.48 -13.32
N PHE A 327 -22.50 -4.67 -14.50
CA PHE A 327 -21.39 -3.85 -14.95
C PHE A 327 -21.80 -2.37 -15.02
N MET A 328 -21.14 -1.52 -14.23
CA MET A 328 -21.39 -0.07 -14.13
C MET A 328 -22.83 0.32 -13.73
N TYR A 329 -23.52 -0.55 -12.98
CA TYR A 329 -24.88 -0.32 -12.51
C TYR A 329 -24.94 0.77 -11.41
N GLU A 330 -25.50 1.94 -11.75
CA GLU A 330 -25.57 3.11 -10.85
C GLU A 330 -24.19 3.71 -10.47
N ALA A 331 -23.14 3.36 -11.20
CA ALA A 331 -21.76 3.76 -10.92
C ALA A 331 -21.49 5.28 -11.01
N GLU A 332 -22.40 6.09 -11.56
CA GLU A 332 -22.27 7.56 -11.51
C GLU A 332 -22.34 8.13 -10.07
N ASN A 333 -22.90 7.37 -9.12
CA ASN A 333 -22.96 7.77 -7.71
C ASN A 333 -21.91 7.03 -6.88
N CYS A 334 -21.13 7.76 -6.07
CA CYS A 334 -20.14 7.15 -5.19
C CYS A 334 -20.77 6.17 -4.17
N CYS A 335 -20.10 5.07 -3.81
CA CYS A 335 -18.79 4.61 -4.28
C CYS A 335 -18.89 3.15 -4.78
N ARG A 336 -19.26 2.93 -6.05
CA ARG A 336 -19.60 1.58 -6.56
C ARG A 336 -18.40 0.74 -7.00
N TRP A 337 -18.43 -0.55 -6.65
CA TRP A 337 -17.42 -1.57 -6.97
C TRP A 337 -17.92 -2.64 -7.95
N ASP A 338 -18.72 -2.21 -8.92
CA ASP A 338 -19.44 -3.05 -9.87
C ASP A 338 -18.98 -2.85 -11.32
N GLY A 339 -17.83 -2.23 -11.53
CA GLY A 339 -17.38 -1.87 -12.88
C GLY A 339 -16.16 -0.95 -12.90
N PRO A 340 -16.17 0.21 -12.20
CA PRO A 340 -15.07 1.15 -12.23
C PRO A 340 -13.72 0.50 -11.88
N SER A 341 -12.63 1.03 -12.42
CA SER A 341 -11.29 0.58 -12.07
C SER A 341 -10.87 1.22 -10.76
N TRP A 342 -10.58 0.41 -9.74
CA TRP A 342 -10.12 0.89 -8.45
C TRP A 342 -8.62 0.64 -8.30
N PRO A 343 -7.78 1.65 -7.99
CA PRO A 343 -6.35 1.47 -7.71
C PRO A 343 -6.06 0.36 -6.70
N PHE A 344 -6.91 0.25 -5.66
CA PHE A 344 -6.87 -0.83 -4.67
C PHE A 344 -6.85 -2.21 -5.33
N ALA A 345 -7.91 -2.58 -6.06
CA ALA A 345 -8.01 -3.89 -6.69
C ALA A 345 -7.05 -4.09 -7.87
N THR A 346 -6.77 -3.03 -8.63
CA THR A 346 -5.79 -3.06 -9.73
C THR A 346 -4.41 -3.45 -9.20
N SER A 347 -3.97 -2.84 -8.09
CA SER A 347 -2.67 -3.10 -7.49
C SER A 347 -2.56 -4.52 -6.91
N GLN A 348 -3.63 -5.03 -6.28
CA GLN A 348 -3.69 -6.42 -5.82
C GLN A 348 -3.64 -7.42 -6.98
N THR A 349 -4.35 -7.11 -8.09
CA THR A 349 -4.37 -7.95 -9.28
C THR A 349 -3.02 -7.99 -9.98
N LEU A 350 -2.32 -6.85 -10.04
CA LEU A 350 -0.93 -6.80 -10.52
C LEU A 350 -0.03 -7.71 -9.67
N THR A 351 -0.13 -7.67 -8.34
CA THR A 351 0.63 -8.59 -7.46
C THR A 351 0.26 -10.07 -7.71
N ALA A 352 -1.01 -10.38 -8.01
CA ALA A 352 -1.41 -11.74 -8.38
C ALA A 352 -0.77 -12.21 -9.70
N VAL A 353 -0.76 -11.34 -10.73
CA VAL A 353 -0.09 -11.62 -12.02
C VAL A 353 1.42 -11.78 -11.84
N GLU A 354 2.05 -10.90 -11.06
CA GLU A 354 3.45 -10.96 -10.68
C GLU A 354 3.81 -12.34 -10.09
N ASN A 355 3.06 -12.79 -9.08
CA ASN A 355 3.31 -14.10 -8.46
C ASN A 355 3.10 -15.25 -9.45
N VAL A 356 2.10 -15.18 -10.35
CA VAL A 356 1.90 -16.20 -11.39
C VAL A 356 3.08 -16.26 -12.36
N LEU A 357 3.65 -15.12 -12.74
CA LEU A 357 4.77 -15.10 -13.67
C LEU A 357 6.10 -15.55 -13.04
N HIS A 358 6.22 -15.46 -11.71
CA HIS A 358 7.44 -15.82 -10.99
C HIS A 358 7.41 -17.20 -10.34
N ASP A 359 6.29 -17.54 -9.69
CA ASP A 359 6.22 -18.64 -8.73
C ASP A 359 5.41 -19.83 -9.26
N TYR A 360 4.66 -19.62 -10.36
CA TYR A 360 3.86 -20.65 -10.99
C TYR A 360 4.53 -21.22 -12.25
N PRO A 361 4.18 -22.46 -12.64
CA PRO A 361 4.67 -23.05 -13.89
C PRO A 361 4.32 -22.19 -15.11
N VAL A 362 5.23 -22.18 -16.08
CA VAL A 362 5.05 -21.47 -17.35
C VAL A 362 3.69 -21.81 -17.98
N GLN A 363 2.96 -20.77 -18.38
CA GLN A 363 1.62 -20.85 -18.94
C GLN A 363 1.43 -19.82 -20.08
N LYS A 364 0.31 -19.94 -20.81
CA LYS A 364 0.02 -19.16 -22.04
C LYS A 364 -1.03 -18.05 -21.89
N TYR A 365 -1.67 -17.97 -20.73
CA TYR A 365 -2.81 -17.12 -20.43
C TYR A 365 -2.41 -15.68 -20.09
N ILE A 366 -1.26 -15.47 -19.43
CA ILE A 366 -0.72 -14.14 -19.11
C ILE A 366 0.80 -14.14 -19.24
N SER A 367 1.39 -13.05 -19.70
CA SER A 367 2.83 -12.93 -19.99
C SER A 367 3.44 -11.70 -19.31
N ALA A 368 4.77 -11.61 -19.28
CA ALA A 368 5.47 -10.42 -18.80
C ALA A 368 5.08 -9.15 -19.57
N LYS A 369 4.84 -9.28 -20.89
CA LYS A 369 4.32 -8.20 -21.72
C LYS A 369 2.94 -7.74 -21.23
N ASP A 370 2.04 -8.68 -20.93
CA ASP A 370 0.70 -8.35 -20.43
C ASP A 370 0.78 -7.66 -19.05
N TYR A 371 1.69 -8.10 -18.17
CA TYR A 371 1.96 -7.42 -16.88
C TYR A 371 2.39 -5.96 -17.10
N TYR A 372 3.35 -5.73 -17.99
CA TYR A 372 3.80 -4.40 -18.34
C TYR A 372 2.66 -3.53 -18.90
N GLU A 373 1.85 -4.04 -19.83
CA GLU A 373 0.73 -3.31 -20.41
C GLU A 373 -0.36 -2.98 -19.37
N MET A 374 -0.58 -3.83 -18.37
CA MET A 374 -1.47 -3.54 -17.25
C MET A 374 -0.90 -2.43 -16.34
N LEU A 375 0.38 -2.51 -15.99
CA LEU A 375 1.03 -1.50 -15.16
C LEU A 375 1.14 -0.14 -15.86
N HIS A 376 1.40 -0.14 -17.18
CA HIS A 376 1.40 1.07 -18.00
C HIS A 376 0.02 1.74 -18.00
N ARG A 377 -1.07 0.97 -18.20
CA ARG A 377 -2.44 1.48 -18.09
C ARG A 377 -2.76 1.99 -16.69
N TYR A 378 -2.31 1.30 -15.64
CA TYR A 378 -2.48 1.79 -14.28
C TYR A 378 -1.69 3.08 -13.99
N ALA A 379 -0.54 3.29 -14.62
CA ALA A 379 0.14 4.58 -14.60
C ALA A 379 -0.65 5.64 -15.39
N GLN A 380 -1.29 5.25 -16.50
CA GLN A 380 -2.12 6.15 -17.31
C GLN A 380 -3.30 6.69 -16.51
N THR A 381 -4.01 5.82 -15.77
CA THR A 381 -5.13 6.26 -14.93
C THR A 381 -4.69 7.25 -13.85
N GLN A 382 -3.41 7.24 -13.45
CA GLN A 382 -2.85 8.11 -12.42
C GLN A 382 -2.46 9.50 -12.92
N HIS A 383 -3.31 10.08 -13.77
CA HIS A 383 -3.17 11.44 -14.25
C HIS A 383 -4.51 12.20 -14.20
N LYS A 384 -4.42 13.53 -14.09
CA LYS A 384 -5.53 14.46 -14.29
C LYS A 384 -4.97 15.72 -14.94
N ASN A 385 -5.57 16.14 -16.05
CA ASN A 385 -5.08 17.27 -16.85
C ASN A 385 -3.60 17.14 -17.27
N GLY A 386 -3.16 15.91 -17.57
CA GLY A 386 -1.78 15.62 -17.99
C GLY A 386 -0.73 15.79 -16.88
N GLN A 387 -1.13 15.79 -15.61
CA GLN A 387 -0.23 15.78 -14.45
C GLN A 387 -0.54 14.55 -13.57
N PRO A 388 0.45 13.97 -12.88
CA PRO A 388 0.23 12.87 -11.96
C PRO A 388 -0.81 13.20 -10.90
N TYR A 389 -1.77 12.30 -10.73
CA TYR A 389 -2.90 12.47 -9.83
C TYR A 389 -3.50 11.10 -9.49
N VAL A 390 -3.85 10.85 -8.23
CA VAL A 390 -4.60 9.68 -7.81
C VAL A 390 -5.82 10.11 -7.00
N ALA A 391 -6.97 9.52 -7.33
CA ALA A 391 -8.20 9.59 -6.56
C ALA A 391 -8.77 8.18 -6.36
N GLU A 392 -10.07 8.07 -6.09
CA GLU A 392 -10.68 6.82 -5.59
C GLU A 392 -10.88 5.76 -6.69
N ALA A 393 -11.51 6.11 -7.83
CA ALA A 393 -11.76 5.16 -8.92
C ALA A 393 -11.68 5.81 -10.30
N HIS A 394 -11.48 5.03 -11.35
CA HIS A 394 -11.39 5.53 -12.72
C HIS A 394 -12.49 4.93 -13.60
N HIS A 395 -13.08 5.74 -14.47
CA HIS A 395 -14.05 5.26 -15.45
C HIS A 395 -13.35 4.28 -16.42
N PRO A 396 -13.93 3.12 -16.74
CA PRO A 396 -13.19 2.08 -17.45
C PRO A 396 -12.87 2.42 -18.91
N ASP A 397 -13.67 3.27 -19.55
CA ASP A 397 -13.58 3.60 -20.98
C ASP A 397 -13.36 5.12 -21.26
N GLU A 398 -13.36 5.97 -20.23
CA GLU A 398 -13.18 7.42 -20.38
C GLU A 398 -12.00 7.86 -19.51
N ASP A 399 -11.21 8.81 -20.00
CA ASP A 399 -10.10 9.43 -19.26
C ASP A 399 -10.63 10.37 -18.16
N LYS A 400 -11.24 9.78 -17.14
CA LYS A 400 -11.97 10.48 -16.09
C LYS A 400 -11.91 9.71 -14.77
N TRP A 401 -11.39 10.40 -13.75
CA TRP A 401 -11.59 10.00 -12.36
C TRP A 401 -13.07 10.05 -11.98
N MET A 402 -13.53 8.96 -11.42
CA MET A 402 -14.79 8.82 -10.69
C MET A 402 -14.52 9.00 -9.21
N TYR A 403 -15.54 9.44 -8.46
CA TYR A 403 -15.44 9.58 -7.00
C TYR A 403 -14.27 10.50 -6.60
N ASP A 404 -14.16 11.62 -7.31
CA ASP A 404 -13.07 12.59 -7.18
C ASP A 404 -13.58 13.85 -6.48
N GLY A 405 -13.81 13.72 -5.17
CA GLY A 405 -14.34 14.77 -4.32
C GLY A 405 -13.28 15.79 -3.92
N TYR A 406 -13.60 17.07 -4.08
CA TYR A 406 -12.71 18.17 -3.66
C TYR A 406 -12.46 18.19 -2.15
N ASN A 407 -11.20 18.39 -1.75
CA ASN A 407 -10.72 18.31 -0.35
C ASN A 407 -10.96 16.94 0.31
N HIS A 408 -11.04 15.88 -0.48
CA HIS A 408 -11.32 14.53 0.00
C HIS A 408 -10.44 13.52 -0.73
N SER A 409 -10.63 13.38 -2.03
CA SER A 409 -10.07 12.27 -2.82
C SER A 409 -8.69 12.56 -3.38
N GLU A 410 -8.17 13.80 -3.26
CA GLU A 410 -6.84 14.15 -3.74
C GLU A 410 -5.74 13.32 -3.04
N ASP A 411 -4.78 12.84 -3.84
CA ASP A 411 -3.60 12.08 -3.39
C ASP A 411 -3.92 10.77 -2.65
N TYR A 412 -5.13 10.22 -2.83
CA TYR A 412 -5.67 9.06 -2.11
C TYR A 412 -4.70 7.87 -1.96
N ASN A 413 -4.43 7.48 -0.71
CA ASN A 413 -3.50 6.41 -0.36
C ASN A 413 -4.24 5.11 -0.06
N HIS A 414 -4.77 4.48 -1.12
CA HIS A 414 -5.57 3.26 -1.02
C HIS A 414 -5.09 2.15 -1.97
N SER A 415 -3.79 2.12 -2.31
CA SER A 415 -3.23 1.16 -3.27
C SER A 415 -1.71 1.07 -3.19
N THR A 416 -1.11 0.02 -3.76
CA THR A 416 0.31 0.04 -4.11
C THR A 416 0.51 0.52 -5.55
N PHE A 417 1.69 1.04 -5.87
CA PHE A 417 2.18 1.26 -7.24
C PHE A 417 3.69 1.08 -7.29
N VAL A 418 4.42 1.69 -6.35
CA VAL A 418 5.86 1.53 -6.20
C VAL A 418 6.21 0.05 -6.01
N ASP A 419 5.44 -0.67 -5.18
CA ASP A 419 5.67 -2.11 -4.99
C ASP A 419 5.52 -2.90 -6.31
N ASN A 420 4.51 -2.58 -7.11
CA ASN A 420 4.29 -3.24 -8.41
C ASN A 420 5.41 -2.92 -9.41
N VAL A 421 6.02 -1.73 -9.34
CA VAL A 421 7.21 -1.39 -10.13
C VAL A 421 8.43 -2.17 -9.63
N LEU A 422 8.74 -2.13 -8.33
CA LEU A 422 9.98 -2.72 -7.80
C LEU A 422 9.92 -4.25 -7.73
N ALA A 423 8.88 -4.82 -7.12
CA ALA A 423 8.73 -6.26 -6.93
C ALA A 423 8.34 -7.01 -8.21
N GLY A 424 7.53 -6.37 -9.05
CA GLY A 424 7.01 -6.95 -10.29
C GLY A 424 7.80 -6.54 -11.53
N LEU A 425 7.75 -5.28 -11.94
CA LEU A 425 8.35 -4.84 -13.23
C LEU A 425 9.87 -5.06 -13.25
N ILE A 426 10.57 -4.53 -12.24
CA ILE A 426 12.02 -4.73 -12.07
C ILE A 426 12.32 -6.14 -11.54
N GLY A 427 11.34 -6.76 -10.88
CA GLY A 427 11.42 -8.15 -10.45
C GLY A 427 12.29 -8.36 -9.22
N ILE A 428 12.31 -7.42 -8.27
CA ILE A 428 13.08 -7.53 -7.02
C ILE A 428 12.37 -8.49 -6.06
N ARG A 429 12.74 -9.76 -6.09
CA ARG A 429 12.15 -10.85 -5.30
C ARG A 429 12.91 -11.01 -3.98
N ALA A 430 12.49 -10.24 -2.97
CA ALA A 430 13.01 -10.30 -1.61
C ALA A 430 12.95 -11.71 -1.00
N GLN A 431 13.97 -12.10 -0.22
CA GLN A 431 14.13 -13.42 0.38
C GLN A 431 14.34 -13.31 1.90
N SER A 432 14.06 -14.39 2.64
CA SER A 432 14.30 -14.46 4.09
C SER A 432 15.73 -14.89 4.44
N VAL A 433 16.56 -15.12 3.44
CA VAL A 433 17.96 -15.54 3.56
C VAL A 433 18.86 -14.44 2.96
N GLU A 434 20.18 -14.57 3.14
CA GLU A 434 21.22 -13.59 2.77
C GLU A 434 21.42 -13.37 1.25
N THR A 435 20.38 -13.57 0.45
CA THR A 435 20.40 -13.46 -1.01
C THR A 435 19.27 -12.58 -1.49
N ILE A 436 19.41 -12.02 -2.68
CA ILE A 436 18.31 -11.38 -3.41
C ILE A 436 18.18 -12.01 -4.79
N VAL A 437 16.94 -12.15 -5.27
CA VAL A 437 16.64 -12.64 -6.61
C VAL A 437 16.08 -11.49 -7.42
N ILE A 438 16.66 -11.24 -8.60
CA ILE A 438 16.15 -10.28 -9.58
C ILE A 438 15.62 -11.08 -10.77
N ASN A 439 14.35 -10.92 -11.11
CA ASN A 439 13.72 -11.59 -12.24
C ASN A 439 12.81 -10.61 -12.99
N PRO A 440 13.36 -9.76 -13.88
CA PRO A 440 12.59 -8.66 -14.47
C PRO A 440 11.42 -9.15 -15.33
N LEU A 441 10.28 -8.45 -15.22
CA LEU A 441 9.11 -8.60 -16.11
C LEU A 441 9.05 -7.48 -17.17
N THR A 442 10.16 -6.77 -17.39
CA THR A 442 10.23 -5.68 -18.37
C THR A 442 10.07 -6.22 -19.80
N PRO A 443 9.57 -5.39 -20.74
CA PRO A 443 9.59 -5.70 -22.17
C PRO A 443 10.97 -6.10 -22.68
N SER A 444 11.03 -7.04 -23.61
CA SER A 444 12.29 -7.56 -24.17
C SER A 444 13.03 -6.56 -25.05
N ASP A 445 12.36 -5.51 -25.50
CA ASP A 445 12.87 -4.43 -26.34
C ASP A 445 13.32 -3.19 -25.55
N TRP A 446 13.24 -3.23 -24.21
CA TRP A 446 13.84 -2.19 -23.39
C TRP A 446 15.37 -2.23 -23.50
N ASP A 447 15.97 -1.09 -23.86
CA ASP A 447 17.41 -0.96 -23.98
C ASP A 447 18.11 -0.79 -22.62
N TYR A 448 17.39 -0.26 -21.63
CA TYR A 448 17.93 -0.01 -20.30
C TYR A 448 16.85 0.05 -19.22
N PHE A 449 17.26 -0.13 -17.96
CA PHE A 449 16.60 0.36 -16.76
C PHE A 449 17.59 0.38 -15.60
N ALA A 450 17.32 1.15 -14.55
CA ALA A 450 18.07 1.10 -13.31
C ALA A 450 17.19 1.39 -12.09
N VAL A 451 17.41 0.63 -11.02
CA VAL A 451 17.03 0.96 -9.65
C VAL A 451 18.30 1.14 -8.85
N GLU A 452 18.56 2.34 -8.37
CA GLU A 452 19.75 2.70 -7.59
C GLU A 452 19.44 2.82 -6.10
N ASN A 453 20.34 2.27 -5.28
CA ASN A 453 20.37 2.40 -3.83
C ASN A 453 19.06 2.02 -3.12
N LEU A 454 18.48 0.88 -3.51
CA LEU A 454 17.40 0.25 -2.76
C LEU A 454 17.93 -0.29 -1.42
N ALA A 455 17.18 -0.09 -0.33
CA ALA A 455 17.52 -0.64 0.98
C ALA A 455 17.10 -2.12 1.07
N TYR A 456 18.04 -3.04 1.29
CA TYR A 456 17.71 -4.46 1.47
C TYR A 456 18.62 -5.08 2.52
N HIS A 457 18.04 -5.62 3.59
CA HIS A 457 18.77 -6.22 4.73
C HIS A 457 19.84 -5.26 5.32
N GLY A 458 19.61 -3.95 5.25
CA GLY A 458 20.58 -2.92 5.66
C GLY A 458 21.64 -2.54 4.61
N HIS A 459 21.73 -3.26 3.49
CA HIS A 459 22.64 -2.99 2.38
C HIS A 459 22.02 -2.06 1.32
N SER A 460 22.87 -1.53 0.45
CA SER A 460 22.46 -0.76 -0.73
C SER A 460 22.53 -1.63 -1.99
N ILE A 461 21.36 -1.90 -2.58
CA ILE A 461 21.24 -2.70 -3.81
C ILE A 461 21.04 -1.79 -5.00
N THR A 462 21.81 -2.02 -6.07
CA THR A 462 21.58 -1.38 -7.37
C THR A 462 21.40 -2.43 -8.44
N VAL A 463 20.27 -2.40 -9.14
CA VAL A 463 19.96 -3.29 -10.26
C VAL A 463 19.95 -2.44 -11.52
N LEU A 464 20.71 -2.82 -12.55
CA LEU A 464 20.65 -2.15 -13.84
C LEU A 464 20.68 -3.14 -15.00
N TRP A 465 19.92 -2.84 -16.03
CA TRP A 465 20.01 -3.44 -17.35
C TRP A 465 20.51 -2.36 -18.30
N ASP A 466 21.55 -2.67 -19.07
CA ASP A 466 22.04 -1.81 -20.14
C ASP A 466 22.48 -2.69 -21.30
N ARG A 467 21.68 -2.73 -22.37
CA ARG A 467 21.91 -3.61 -23.52
C ARG A 467 23.24 -3.31 -24.24
N THR A 468 23.72 -2.07 -24.17
CA THR A 468 24.92 -1.62 -24.90
C THR A 468 26.07 -1.21 -23.98
N GLY A 469 25.83 -1.12 -22.66
CA GLY A 469 26.76 -0.60 -21.67
C GLY A 469 26.98 0.91 -21.74
N SER A 470 26.29 1.61 -22.65
CA SER A 470 26.54 3.03 -22.96
C SER A 470 25.67 4.01 -22.17
N VAL A 471 24.54 3.55 -21.61
CA VAL A 471 23.61 4.40 -20.85
C VAL A 471 24.20 4.75 -19.49
N TYR A 472 24.69 3.75 -18.76
CA TYR A 472 25.20 3.93 -17.40
C TYR A 472 26.73 3.85 -17.30
N ASN A 473 27.42 3.46 -18.37
CA ASN A 473 28.88 3.25 -18.40
C ASN A 473 29.35 2.26 -17.31
N ARG A 474 28.54 1.22 -17.05
CA ARG A 474 28.83 0.12 -16.10
C ARG A 474 28.95 -1.25 -16.76
N GLY A 475 29.10 -1.27 -18.09
CA GLY A 475 29.22 -2.47 -18.91
C GLY A 475 27.86 -3.03 -19.31
N GLU A 476 27.88 -3.87 -20.34
CA GLU A 476 26.69 -4.49 -20.93
C GLU A 476 26.00 -5.48 -19.97
N GLY A 477 24.70 -5.67 -20.18
CA GLY A 477 23.89 -6.72 -19.57
C GLY A 477 23.13 -6.30 -18.30
N LEU A 478 22.53 -7.29 -17.64
CA LEU A 478 21.89 -7.16 -16.33
C LEU A 478 22.97 -7.26 -15.25
N ARG A 479 23.03 -6.29 -14.34
CA ARG A 479 24.02 -6.23 -13.26
C ARG A 479 23.34 -5.92 -11.93
N VAL A 480 23.81 -6.56 -10.88
CA VAL A 480 23.39 -6.30 -9.50
C VAL A 480 24.62 -5.91 -8.71
N HIS A 481 24.55 -4.76 -8.04
CA HIS A 481 25.55 -4.30 -7.09
C HIS A 481 25.03 -4.43 -5.67
N VAL A 482 25.90 -4.88 -4.77
CA VAL A 482 25.71 -4.86 -3.32
C VAL A 482 26.79 -3.96 -2.75
N ASP A 483 26.36 -2.95 -2.02
CA ASP A 483 27.24 -1.94 -1.43
C ASP A 483 28.26 -1.33 -2.42
N GLY A 484 27.78 -1.00 -3.63
CA GLY A 484 28.57 -0.36 -4.67
C GLY A 484 29.46 -1.31 -5.48
N GLN A 485 29.57 -2.58 -5.06
CA GLN A 485 30.36 -3.60 -5.74
C GLN A 485 29.49 -4.53 -6.57
N VAL A 486 29.95 -4.94 -7.75
CA VAL A 486 29.22 -5.92 -8.58
C VAL A 486 29.16 -7.26 -7.85
N ALA A 487 27.96 -7.71 -7.51
CA ALA A 487 27.70 -9.00 -6.86
C ALA A 487 27.26 -10.08 -7.87
N GLY A 488 26.73 -9.68 -9.02
CA GLY A 488 26.37 -10.59 -10.10
C GLY A 488 26.06 -9.88 -11.41
N SER A 489 26.18 -10.61 -12.53
CA SER A 489 25.82 -10.11 -13.85
C SER A 489 25.34 -11.21 -14.79
N ARG A 490 24.58 -10.83 -15.83
CA ARG A 490 24.16 -11.67 -16.95
C ARG A 490 24.21 -10.87 -18.24
N GLU A 491 24.57 -11.51 -19.35
CA GLU A 491 24.56 -10.88 -20.69
C GLU A 491 23.13 -10.56 -21.16
N THR A 492 22.16 -11.41 -20.79
CA THR A 492 20.75 -11.26 -21.16
C THR A 492 19.87 -10.97 -19.96
N ILE A 493 18.74 -10.32 -20.18
CA ILE A 493 17.72 -10.11 -19.14
C ILE A 493 17.12 -11.43 -18.59
N GLY A 494 16.61 -11.39 -17.36
CA GLY A 494 15.95 -12.50 -16.67
C GLY A 494 16.61 -12.87 -15.34
N LEU A 495 16.18 -13.99 -14.75
CA LEU A 495 16.55 -14.39 -13.39
C LEU A 495 18.06 -14.38 -13.10
N ILE A 496 18.46 -13.64 -12.06
CA ILE A 496 19.76 -13.72 -11.40
C ILE A 496 19.55 -13.75 -9.88
N LYS A 497 20.29 -14.62 -9.19
CA LYS A 497 20.36 -14.66 -7.73
C LYS A 497 21.75 -14.20 -7.30
N VAL A 498 21.83 -13.29 -6.34
CA VAL A 498 23.11 -12.80 -5.79
C VAL A 498 23.13 -12.89 -4.27
N GLU A 499 24.32 -13.12 -3.73
CA GLU A 499 24.57 -13.04 -2.30
C GLU A 499 24.61 -11.56 -1.88
N VAL A 500 23.91 -11.24 -0.80
CA VAL A 500 23.91 -9.92 -0.15
C VAL A 500 24.75 -9.96 1.12
N GLY A 501 24.70 -11.07 1.85
CA GLY A 501 25.32 -11.22 3.16
C GLY A 501 24.33 -11.00 4.32
N PRO A 502 24.83 -11.09 5.56
CA PRO A 502 24.00 -11.02 6.76
C PRO A 502 23.39 -9.64 6.93
N SER A 503 22.16 -9.59 7.46
CA SER A 503 21.47 -8.32 7.66
C SER A 503 22.21 -7.38 8.61
N VAL A 504 22.28 -6.11 8.24
CA VAL A 504 22.89 -5.05 9.03
C VAL A 504 21.79 -4.16 9.62
N PRO A 505 21.79 -3.88 10.95
CA PRO A 505 20.84 -2.96 11.54
C PRO A 505 20.91 -1.59 10.87
N THR A 506 19.78 -1.11 10.36
CA THR A 506 19.72 0.24 9.78
C THR A 506 19.72 1.26 10.91
N PRO A 507 20.70 2.18 10.99
CA PRO A 507 20.71 3.20 12.04
C PRO A 507 19.53 4.14 11.85
N VAL A 508 18.74 4.31 12.89
CA VAL A 508 17.58 5.18 12.86
C VAL A 508 17.74 6.34 13.86
N SER A 509 17.27 7.52 13.48
CA SER A 509 17.31 8.71 14.34
C SER A 509 16.48 8.48 15.61
N SER A 510 17.03 8.83 16.77
CA SER A 510 16.30 8.85 18.05
C SER A 510 15.47 10.13 18.24
N GLN A 511 15.55 11.09 17.32
CA GLN A 511 14.78 12.33 17.40
C GLN A 511 13.28 12.05 17.21
N ILE A 512 12.49 12.68 18.07
CA ILE A 512 11.04 12.63 18.08
C ILE A 512 10.47 14.04 17.96
N ASN A 513 9.29 14.17 17.36
CA ASN A 513 8.55 15.43 17.40
C ASN A 513 7.82 15.53 18.76
N ILE A 514 8.37 16.32 19.68
CA ILE A 514 7.78 16.50 21.02
C ILE A 514 6.60 17.48 21.03
N VAL A 515 6.36 18.19 19.93
CA VAL A 515 5.30 19.20 19.78
C VAL A 515 3.98 18.60 19.29
N ALA A 516 4.00 17.41 18.70
CA ALA A 516 2.83 16.81 18.08
C ALA A 516 1.66 16.59 19.07
N ASN A 517 0.48 17.10 18.71
CA ASN A 517 -0.77 16.94 19.45
C ASN A 517 -1.98 16.90 18.49
N GLY A 518 -2.05 15.87 17.65
CA GLY A 518 -3.13 15.68 16.67
C GLY A 518 -4.50 15.35 17.27
N GLN A 519 -4.57 14.91 18.53
CA GLN A 519 -5.83 14.56 19.22
C GLN A 519 -6.30 15.66 20.19
N ARG A 520 -5.59 16.79 20.26
CA ARG A 520 -5.91 17.92 21.14
C ARG A 520 -6.04 17.50 22.61
N ASP A 521 -5.19 16.58 23.06
CA ASP A 521 -5.14 16.22 24.47
C ASP A 521 -4.64 17.44 25.27
N PRO A 522 -5.39 17.95 26.26
CA PRO A 522 -5.00 19.14 27.02
C PRO A 522 -3.75 18.94 27.90
N ARG A 523 -3.27 17.69 28.04
CA ARG A 523 -2.04 17.33 28.74
C ARG A 523 -0.81 17.37 27.83
N LEU A 524 -0.99 17.40 26.51
CA LEU A 524 0.05 17.50 25.49
C LEU A 524 0.24 18.97 25.04
N PRO A 525 1.27 19.28 24.23
CA PRO A 525 1.55 20.66 23.84
C PRO A 525 0.37 21.40 23.21
N LEU A 526 0.26 22.68 23.51
CA LEU A 526 -0.81 23.56 23.02
C LEU A 526 -0.23 24.71 22.21
N ALA A 527 -0.76 24.91 21.00
CA ALA A 527 -0.36 26.00 20.12
C ALA A 527 -1.27 27.22 20.29
N PHE A 528 -0.68 28.42 20.29
CA PHE A 528 -1.38 29.70 20.30
C PHE A 528 -0.65 30.71 19.42
N ALA A 529 -1.33 31.76 18.99
CA ALA A 529 -0.79 32.78 18.11
C ALA A 529 -1.35 34.17 18.45
N SER A 530 -0.66 35.24 18.03
CA SER A 530 -1.20 36.61 18.10
C SER A 530 -2.46 36.80 17.27
N TYR A 531 -2.56 36.04 16.18
CA TYR A 531 -3.68 36.02 15.28
C TYR A 531 -3.74 34.66 14.56
N THR A 532 -4.95 34.15 14.38
CA THR A 532 -5.24 32.97 13.56
C THR A 532 -6.39 33.36 12.63
N SER A 533 -6.27 33.04 11.34
CA SER A 533 -7.37 33.24 10.38
C SER A 533 -8.67 32.62 10.91
N PRO A 534 -9.86 33.24 10.71
CA PRO A 534 -11.13 32.68 11.18
C PRO A 534 -11.49 31.28 10.64
N THR A 535 -10.82 30.83 9.58
CA THR A 535 -10.98 29.51 8.97
C THR A 535 -9.91 28.50 9.41
N ASP A 536 -8.94 28.94 10.21
CA ASP A 536 -7.78 28.15 10.61
C ASP A 536 -7.79 27.86 12.12
N ASP A 537 -6.90 26.97 12.55
CA ASP A 537 -6.66 26.68 13.96
C ASP A 537 -5.15 26.57 14.22
N SER A 538 -4.64 27.21 15.28
CA SER A 538 -3.22 27.13 15.65
C SER A 538 -2.77 25.70 15.95
N MET A 539 -3.66 24.84 16.44
CA MET A 539 -3.37 23.44 16.69
C MET A 539 -3.05 22.65 15.41
N TRP A 540 -3.49 23.11 14.23
CA TRP A 540 -3.18 22.42 12.98
C TRP A 540 -1.69 22.49 12.62
N ALA A 541 -0.94 23.51 13.07
CA ALA A 541 0.52 23.54 12.88
C ALA A 541 1.29 22.48 13.70
N ILE A 542 0.61 21.82 14.67
CA ILE A 542 1.22 20.82 15.55
C ILE A 542 0.47 19.49 15.54
N ASN A 543 -0.37 19.25 14.53
CA ASN A 543 -1.22 18.05 14.47
C ASN A 543 -0.47 16.77 14.02
N GLY A 544 0.80 16.90 13.61
CA GLY A 544 1.63 15.78 13.14
C GLY A 544 1.52 15.49 11.64
N MET A 545 0.71 16.25 10.91
CA MET A 545 0.54 16.16 9.46
C MET A 545 1.43 17.21 8.76
N ILE A 546 2.02 16.83 7.62
CA ILE A 546 2.80 17.71 6.75
C ILE A 546 2.40 17.40 5.32
N PHE A 547 1.66 18.31 4.68
CA PHE A 547 1.19 18.14 3.31
C PHE A 547 1.98 19.01 2.35
N ARG A 548 2.11 18.53 1.10
CA ARG A 548 2.83 19.24 0.04
C ARG A 548 2.06 20.42 -0.49
N THR A 549 0.76 20.23 -0.61
CA THR A 549 -0.14 21.23 -1.13
C THR A 549 -1.01 21.79 -0.01
N GLY A 550 -1.66 22.93 -0.27
CA GLY A 550 -2.65 23.50 0.64
C GLY A 550 -4.02 22.83 0.56
N ILE A 551 -4.10 21.68 -0.10
CA ILE A 551 -5.29 20.85 -0.20
C ILE A 551 -5.00 19.59 0.62
N PRO A 552 -5.87 19.26 1.58
CA PRO A 552 -7.07 20.00 1.94
C PRO A 552 -6.79 21.25 2.80
N GLN A 553 -7.64 22.28 2.70
CA GLN A 553 -7.42 23.62 3.29
C GLN A 553 -7.31 23.68 4.83
N ASN A 554 -7.81 22.67 5.54
CA ASN A 554 -7.89 22.57 7.00
C ASN A 554 -6.66 21.91 7.65
N SER A 555 -5.50 22.04 7.02
CA SER A 555 -4.26 21.35 7.39
C SER A 555 -3.15 22.31 7.85
N ARG A 556 -3.44 23.61 7.91
CA ARG A 556 -2.45 24.68 8.07
C ARG A 556 -2.90 25.74 9.05
N TRP A 557 -1.94 26.45 9.63
CA TRP A 557 -2.22 27.69 10.36
C TRP A 557 -1.68 28.88 9.56
N THR A 558 -2.50 29.92 9.38
CA THR A 558 -2.10 31.16 8.70
C THR A 558 -2.53 32.40 9.46
N THR A 559 -1.86 33.52 9.15
CA THR A 559 -2.21 34.87 9.61
C THR A 559 -2.99 35.64 8.55
N TYR A 560 -3.69 34.96 7.65
CA TYR A 560 -4.47 35.58 6.58
C TYR A 560 -5.49 36.61 7.13
N ASN A 561 -5.50 37.81 6.56
CA ASN A 561 -6.26 38.98 7.03
C ASN A 561 -5.88 39.51 8.43
N SER A 562 -4.73 39.15 8.97
CA SER A 562 -4.22 39.76 10.20
C SER A 562 -4.09 41.28 10.04
N PRO A 563 -4.56 42.09 11.00
CA PRO A 563 -4.34 43.54 11.01
C PRO A 563 -2.91 43.89 11.48
N ASN A 564 -2.13 42.90 11.93
CA ASN A 564 -0.83 43.12 12.53
C ASN A 564 0.26 43.22 11.45
N SER A 565 1.23 44.11 11.66
CA SER A 565 2.45 44.16 10.82
C SER A 565 3.44 43.05 11.15
N LYS A 566 3.27 42.37 12.28
CA LYS A 566 4.02 41.21 12.76
C LYS A 566 3.11 40.31 13.59
N ASP A 567 3.19 39.01 13.37
CA ASP A 567 2.49 37.99 14.14
C ASP A 567 3.47 37.00 14.77
N HIS A 568 3.05 36.34 15.85
CA HIS A 568 3.79 35.27 16.50
C HIS A 568 2.95 34.00 16.61
N PHE A 569 3.64 32.87 16.60
CA PHE A 569 3.14 31.55 16.92
C PHE A 569 3.98 30.99 18.07
N ALA A 570 3.33 30.34 19.03
CA ALA A 570 3.99 29.78 20.18
C ALA A 570 3.36 28.44 20.58
N VAL A 571 4.18 27.57 21.17
CA VAL A 571 3.76 26.27 21.67
C VAL A 571 4.09 26.19 23.16
N ASP A 572 3.08 25.99 23.99
CA ASP A 572 3.25 25.59 25.39
C ASP A 572 3.53 24.07 25.44
N LEU A 573 4.76 23.68 25.73
CA LEU A 573 5.19 22.27 25.83
C LEU A 573 4.64 21.55 27.08
N ARG A 574 3.92 22.25 27.97
CA ARG A 574 3.33 21.76 29.23
C ARG A 574 4.32 21.32 30.31
N LYS A 575 5.59 21.14 29.96
CA LYS A 575 6.69 20.77 30.85
C LYS A 575 8.02 21.19 30.22
N ASP A 576 9.06 21.33 31.04
CA ASP A 576 10.41 21.58 30.57
C ASP A 576 10.87 20.40 29.68
N GLN A 577 11.39 20.71 28.50
CA GLN A 577 11.88 19.73 27.53
C GLN A 577 13.19 20.22 26.89
N ASP A 578 14.11 19.29 26.65
CA ASP A 578 15.30 19.59 25.85
C ASP A 578 14.94 19.63 24.36
N ILE A 579 15.22 20.77 23.72
CA ILE A 579 14.97 20.97 22.29
C ILE A 579 16.31 20.90 21.56
N HIS A 580 16.49 19.85 20.75
CA HIS A 580 17.70 19.68 19.94
C HIS A 580 17.60 20.33 18.55
N ASN A 581 16.38 20.43 18.00
CA ASN A 581 16.12 21.08 16.73
C ASN A 581 14.68 21.62 16.65
N VAL A 582 14.49 22.60 15.77
CA VAL A 582 13.18 23.10 15.37
C VAL A 582 13.09 22.99 13.85
N ARG A 583 11.99 22.44 13.34
CA ARG A 583 11.70 22.36 11.90
C ARG A 583 10.41 23.11 11.64
N LEU A 584 10.48 24.07 10.72
CA LEU A 584 9.34 24.85 10.28
C LEU A 584 9.00 24.47 8.85
N PHE A 585 7.73 24.21 8.58
CA PHE A 585 7.21 23.93 7.25
C PHE A 585 6.34 25.11 6.85
N PHE A 586 6.79 25.88 5.87
CA PHE A 586 6.07 27.04 5.40
C PHE A 586 5.22 26.67 4.20
N TYR A 587 3.99 27.18 4.22
CA TYR A 587 3.07 27.10 3.12
C TYR A 587 2.87 28.49 2.51
N GLY A 588 2.71 28.54 1.20
CA GLY A 588 2.23 29.72 0.48
C GLY A 588 1.35 29.31 -0.69
N ASP A 589 0.36 30.14 -1.00
CA ASP A 589 -0.40 30.05 -2.23
C ASP A 589 -0.06 31.22 -3.17
N SER A 590 -0.55 31.14 -4.40
CA SER A 590 -0.40 32.21 -5.40
C SER A 590 -1.37 33.38 -5.18
N ASP A 591 -2.15 33.36 -4.09
CA ASP A 591 -3.22 34.31 -3.81
C ASP A 591 -2.88 35.15 -2.56
N GLY A 592 -3.39 34.72 -1.39
CA GLY A 592 -3.41 35.50 -0.15
C GLY A 592 -2.44 35.07 0.95
N VAL A 593 -2.00 33.81 0.98
CA VAL A 593 -1.10 33.27 2.01
C VAL A 593 0.32 33.24 1.47
N ARG A 594 1.24 33.94 2.13
CA ARG A 594 2.64 34.03 1.70
C ARG A 594 3.58 33.56 2.80
N ILE A 595 4.68 32.94 2.38
CA ILE A 595 5.80 32.61 3.26
C ILE A 595 6.33 33.93 3.86
N PRO A 596 6.64 33.98 5.18
CA PRO A 596 7.14 35.19 5.81
C PRO A 596 8.46 35.63 5.17
N THR A 597 8.61 36.95 4.95
CA THR A 597 9.86 37.52 4.43
C THR A 597 11.04 37.34 5.40
N SER A 598 10.74 37.21 6.69
CA SER A 598 11.69 36.97 7.78
C SER A 598 10.94 36.40 8.99
N TYR A 599 11.61 35.57 9.79
CA TYR A 599 11.09 35.06 11.07
C TYR A 599 12.21 35.03 12.12
N GLU A 600 11.83 35.05 13.40
CA GLU A 600 12.71 34.87 14.55
C GLU A 600 12.20 33.67 15.35
N LEU A 601 13.12 32.81 15.81
CA LEU A 601 12.83 31.59 16.58
C LEU A 601 13.24 31.75 18.04
#